data_AF-A0A6S5JKN5-F1
#
_entry.id   AF-A0A6S5JKN5-F1
#
_cell.length_a   1.000
_cell.length_b   1.000
_cell.length_c   1.000
_cell.angle_alpha   90.00
_cell.angle_beta   90.00
_cell.angle_gamma   90.00
#
_symmetry.space_group_name_H-M   'P 1'
#
loop_
_entity.id
_entity.type
_entity.pdbx_description
1 polymer ?
#
loop_
_entity_poly.entity_id
_entity_poly.type
_entity_poly.pdbx_seq_one_letter_code
_entity_poly.pdbx_strand_id
1 'polypeptide(L)'
;MILYKYIDNASLDRFFKDGYISIKFTPHSEFNDPFESYGYALDDASIESLTMRHEINKNLACLCLSKNPLNVLMWSHYAEKHQGFVVAIDIEKAGYDDEAKCLIESPRV
;
A
#
# COMPACT_ATOMS: atom_id res chain seq x y z
N MET A 1 15.75 4.12 8.36
CA MET A 1 14.60 4.93 8.83
C MET A 1 13.51 3.97 9.34
N ILE A 2 12.68 4.38 10.31
CA ILE A 2 11.52 3.55 10.74
C ILE A 2 10.24 4.11 10.10
N LEU A 3 9.46 3.24 9.46
CA LEU A 3 8.10 3.54 9.00
C LEU A 3 7.09 2.58 9.62
N TYR A 4 5.83 2.96 9.62
CA TYR A 4 4.76 2.28 10.35
C TYR A 4 3.67 1.79 9.41
N LYS A 5 3.29 0.52 9.56
CA LYS A 5 2.13 -0.09 8.91
C LYS A 5 1.01 -0.25 9.93
N TYR A 6 -0.17 0.25 9.60
CA TYR A 6 -1.40 0.05 10.35
C TYR A 6 -2.06 -1.26 9.93
N ILE A 7 -2.52 -2.04 10.89
CA ILE A 7 -3.05 -3.39 10.68
C ILE A 7 -4.29 -3.58 11.56
N ASP A 8 -5.40 -4.02 10.96
CA ASP A 8 -6.59 -4.45 11.69
C ASP A 8 -6.37 -5.81 12.39
N ASN A 9 -7.27 -6.20 13.30
CA ASN A 9 -7.11 -7.46 14.03
C ASN A 9 -7.11 -8.69 13.09
N ALA A 10 -7.93 -8.69 12.05
CA ALA A 10 -8.07 -9.83 11.13
C ALA A 10 -6.82 -10.05 10.25
N SER A 11 -6.08 -8.98 9.96
CA SER A 11 -4.89 -8.99 9.12
C SER A 11 -3.64 -9.28 9.94
N LEU A 12 -3.65 -9.08 11.26
CA LEU A 12 -2.51 -9.39 12.13
C LEU A 12 -2.14 -10.87 12.05
N ASP A 13 -3.14 -11.76 12.11
CA ASP A 13 -2.93 -13.21 12.02
C ASP A 13 -2.29 -13.61 10.68
N ARG A 14 -2.63 -12.89 9.61
CA ARG A 14 -2.04 -13.09 8.27
C ARG A 14 -0.61 -12.58 8.21
N PHE A 15 -0.33 -11.47 8.91
CA PHE A 15 0.98 -10.84 8.93
C PHE A 15 2.04 -11.77 9.51
N PHE A 16 1.73 -12.53 10.56
CA PHE A 16 2.68 -13.43 11.23
C PHE A 16 2.42 -14.93 10.98
N LYS A 17 1.70 -15.26 9.91
CA LYS A 17 1.31 -16.65 9.63
C LYS A 17 2.51 -17.49 9.16
N ASP A 18 2.51 -18.77 9.56
CA ASP A 18 3.31 -19.83 8.94
C ASP A 18 4.85 -19.59 8.92
N GLY A 19 5.38 -18.87 9.92
CA GLY A 19 6.82 -18.67 10.09
C GLY A 19 7.44 -17.62 9.15
N TYR A 20 6.62 -16.91 8.37
CA TYR A 20 7.03 -15.78 7.55
C TYR A 20 6.28 -14.51 7.93
N ILE A 21 6.80 -13.37 7.45
CA ILE A 21 6.14 -12.08 7.57
C ILE A 21 5.44 -11.78 6.25
N SER A 22 4.13 -11.55 6.29
CA SER A 22 3.33 -11.16 5.13
C SER A 22 2.97 -9.68 5.19
N ILE A 23 3.18 -8.97 4.08
CA ILE A 23 2.85 -7.54 4.01
C ILE A 23 1.80 -7.32 2.92
N LYS A 24 0.67 -6.70 3.29
CA LYS A 24 -0.38 -6.33 2.33
C LYS A 24 0.06 -5.13 1.48
N PHE A 25 0.02 -5.34 0.17
CA PHE A 25 -0.05 -4.28 -0.84
C PHE A 25 -1.51 -3.98 -1.14
N THR A 26 -1.84 -2.71 -1.32
CA THR A 26 -3.21 -2.24 -1.58
C THR A 26 -3.33 -1.80 -3.03
N PRO A 27 -4.26 -2.35 -3.82
CA PRO A 27 -4.50 -1.86 -5.17
C PRO A 27 -5.06 -0.44 -5.11
N HIS A 28 -4.80 0.36 -6.14
CA HIS A 28 -5.14 1.79 -6.14
C HIS A 28 -6.66 2.03 -5.99
N SER A 29 -7.50 1.08 -6.39
CA SER A 29 -8.96 1.15 -6.25
C SER A 29 -9.45 1.11 -4.80
N GLU A 30 -8.61 0.63 -3.88
CA GLU A 30 -8.92 0.54 -2.44
C GLU A 30 -8.39 1.74 -1.64
N PHE A 31 -7.83 2.75 -2.29
CA PHE A 31 -7.34 3.95 -1.59
C PHE A 31 -8.50 4.78 -1.04
N ASN A 32 -8.23 5.50 0.05
CA ASN A 32 -9.24 6.31 0.73
C ASN A 32 -9.66 7.56 -0.07
N ASP A 33 -8.81 8.00 -1.01
CA ASP A 33 -9.11 9.11 -1.90
C ASP A 33 -9.29 8.60 -3.34
N PRO A 34 -10.49 8.73 -3.93
CA PRO A 34 -10.71 8.32 -5.31
C PRO A 34 -9.86 9.12 -6.31
N PHE A 35 -9.44 10.35 -5.99
CA PHE A 35 -8.70 11.23 -6.88
C PHE A 35 -7.22 10.91 -7.03
N GLU A 36 -6.64 10.06 -6.17
CA GLU A 36 -5.22 9.70 -6.23
C GLU A 36 -4.79 9.03 -7.56
N SER A 37 -5.74 8.55 -8.36
CA SER A 37 -5.50 7.94 -9.69
C SER A 37 -5.90 8.82 -10.87
N TYR A 38 -6.48 10.00 -10.64
CA TYR A 38 -7.07 10.84 -11.70
C TYR A 38 -6.05 11.74 -12.43
N GLY A 39 -4.75 11.60 -12.18
CA GLY A 39 -3.72 12.51 -12.70
C GLY A 39 -2.87 12.00 -13.86
N TYR A 40 -2.97 10.73 -14.26
CA TYR A 40 -2.12 10.16 -15.31
C TYR A 40 -2.85 10.08 -16.65
N ALA A 41 -2.77 11.16 -17.45
CA ALA A 41 -3.08 11.11 -18.87
C ALA A 41 -1.80 10.73 -19.62
N LEU A 42 -1.78 9.56 -20.27
CA LEU A 42 -0.65 9.12 -21.11
C LEU A 42 -0.75 9.64 -22.55
N ASP A 43 -1.98 9.96 -23.00
CA ASP A 43 -2.25 10.66 -24.25
C ASP A 43 -3.50 11.54 -24.09
N ASP A 44 -3.58 12.62 -24.87
CA ASP A 44 -4.70 13.56 -24.89
C ASP A 44 -5.86 13.10 -25.80
N ALA A 45 -5.79 11.88 -26.36
CA ALA A 45 -6.58 11.51 -27.55
C ALA A 45 -7.73 10.54 -27.28
N SER A 46 -7.79 9.85 -26.13
CA SER A 46 -8.87 8.89 -25.84
C SER A 46 -9.56 9.12 -24.49
N ILE A 47 -10.88 8.91 -24.42
CA ILE A 47 -11.62 8.97 -23.16
C ILE A 47 -11.17 7.85 -22.19
N GLU A 48 -10.62 6.76 -22.72
CA GLU A 48 -10.02 5.67 -21.94
C GLU A 48 -8.65 6.06 -21.35
N SER A 49 -7.83 6.83 -22.07
CA SER A 49 -6.57 7.39 -21.55
C SER A 49 -6.77 8.52 -20.54
N LEU A 50 -7.94 9.17 -20.53
CA LEU A 50 -8.40 10.05 -19.45
C LEU A 50 -8.67 9.30 -18.13
N THR A 51 -8.67 7.96 -18.13
CA THR A 51 -8.83 7.14 -16.92
C THR A 51 -7.90 5.92 -16.91
N MET A 52 -6.57 6.14 -16.93
CA MET A 52 -5.53 5.11 -16.70
C MET A 52 -5.74 4.25 -15.43
N ARG A 53 -6.67 4.67 -14.58
CA ARG A 53 -7.22 3.97 -13.43
C ARG A 53 -7.45 2.48 -13.64
N HIS A 54 -7.98 2.03 -14.80
CA HIS A 54 -8.18 0.59 -15.03
C HIS A 54 -6.84 -0.17 -15.06
N GLU A 55 -5.87 0.33 -15.82
CA GLU A 55 -4.55 -0.29 -15.93
C GLU A 55 -3.74 -0.17 -14.63
N ILE A 56 -3.81 0.96 -13.93
CA ILE A 56 -3.18 1.12 -12.62
C ILE A 56 -3.76 0.12 -11.62
N ASN A 57 -5.10 0.03 -11.53
CA ASN A 57 -5.75 -0.90 -10.61
C ASN A 57 -5.44 -2.36 -10.92
N LYS A 58 -5.29 -2.70 -12.21
CA LYS A 58 -5.05 -4.07 -12.66
C LYS A 58 -3.60 -4.50 -12.44
N ASN A 59 -2.65 -3.59 -12.64
CA ASN A 59 -1.23 -3.95 -12.72
C ASN A 59 -0.39 -3.44 -11.54
N LEU A 60 -0.91 -2.50 -10.73
CA LEU A 60 -0.16 -1.87 -9.65
C LEU A 60 -0.88 -1.99 -8.31
N ALA A 61 -0.09 -2.25 -7.27
CA ALA A 61 -0.50 -2.15 -5.88
C ALA A 61 0.63 -1.49 -5.09
N CYS A 62 0.26 -0.73 -4.06
CA CYS A 62 1.22 0.05 -3.28
C CYS A 62 1.32 -0.44 -1.84
N LEU A 63 2.52 -0.35 -1.29
CA LEU A 63 2.75 -0.50 0.13
C LEU A 63 2.64 0.87 0.82
N CYS A 64 1.50 1.13 1.46
CA CYS A 64 1.29 2.37 2.23
C CYS A 64 1.92 2.26 3.63
N LEU A 65 2.85 3.17 3.95
CA LEU A 65 3.54 3.29 5.24
C LEU A 65 3.52 4.76 5.72
N SER A 66 3.55 4.96 7.04
CA SER A 66 3.53 6.29 7.67
C SER A 66 4.81 6.55 8.46
N LYS A 67 5.22 7.83 8.59
CA LYS A 67 6.30 8.25 9.51
C LYS A 67 5.84 8.43 10.96
N ASN A 68 4.53 8.54 11.19
CA ASN A 68 3.95 8.77 12.50
C ASN A 68 3.03 7.60 12.86
N PRO A 69 3.27 6.85 13.96
CA PRO A 69 2.43 5.73 14.38
C PRO A 69 1.12 6.17 15.03
N LEU A 70 1.02 7.43 15.48
CA LEU A 70 -0.15 7.98 16.18
C LEU A 70 -1.01 8.88 15.29
N ASN A 71 -0.85 8.81 13.96
CA ASN A 71 -1.67 9.58 13.04
C ASN A 71 -3.15 9.13 13.11
N VAL A 72 -4.02 10.02 13.60
CA VAL A 72 -5.44 9.74 13.85
C VAL A 72 -6.21 9.37 12.57
N LEU A 73 -5.88 9.98 11.43
CA LEU A 73 -6.50 9.68 10.14
C LEU A 73 -6.07 8.31 9.62
N MET A 74 -4.81 7.93 9.81
CA MET A 74 -4.36 6.59 9.46
C MET A 74 -5.04 5.53 10.33
N TRP A 75 -5.20 5.80 11.62
CA TRP A 75 -5.96 4.96 12.54
C TRP A 75 -7.45 4.82 12.15
N SER A 76 -8.09 5.86 11.60
CA SER A 76 -9.50 5.76 11.16
C SER A 76 -9.69 4.95 9.88
N HIS A 77 -8.77 5.09 8.92
CA HIS A 77 -8.94 4.53 7.56
C HIS A 77 -8.18 3.22 7.31
N TYR A 78 -7.01 3.04 7.92
CA TYR A 78 -6.10 1.93 7.62
C TYR A 78 -5.91 0.94 8.77
N ALA A 79 -6.50 1.22 9.93
CA ALA A 79 -6.65 0.26 11.04
C ALA A 79 -8.13 -0.11 11.20
N GLU A 80 -8.52 -0.63 12.36
CA GLU A 80 -9.91 -1.01 12.65
C GLU A 80 -10.66 0.13 13.35
N LYS A 81 -10.92 1.23 12.64
CA LYS A 81 -11.66 2.41 13.16
C LYS A 81 -11.10 2.90 14.51
N HIS A 82 -9.81 3.25 14.52
CA HIS A 82 -9.03 3.65 15.70
C HIS A 82 -8.62 2.54 16.67
N GLN A 83 -8.74 1.27 16.26
CA GLN A 83 -8.25 0.11 17.01
C GLN A 83 -7.39 -0.81 16.13
N GLY A 84 -6.68 -1.76 16.74
CA GLY A 84 -5.79 -2.69 16.05
C GLY A 84 -4.32 -2.47 16.41
N PHE A 85 -3.44 -2.66 15.43
CA PHE A 85 -2.00 -2.72 15.64
C PHE A 85 -1.23 -1.81 14.70
N VAL A 86 -0.03 -1.44 15.14
CA VAL A 86 0.98 -0.79 14.30
C VAL A 86 2.24 -1.63 14.34
N VAL A 87 2.77 -1.94 13.16
CA VAL A 87 4.07 -2.60 12.99
C VAL A 87 5.08 -1.55 12.55
N ALA A 88 6.18 -1.46 13.29
CA ALA A 88 7.34 -0.66 12.91
C ALA A 88 8.25 -1.47 11.99
N ILE A 89 8.61 -0.90 10.85
CA ILE A 89 9.47 -1.49 9.84
C ILE A 89 10.72 -0.63 9.71
N ASP A 90 11.87 -1.25 9.93
CA ASP A 90 13.16 -0.66 9.59
C ASP A 90 13.40 -0.82 8.09
N ILE A 91 13.16 0.24 7.33
CA ILE A 91 13.14 0.17 5.87
C ILE A 91 14.52 0.02 5.24
N GLU A 92 15.57 0.43 5.96
CA GLU A 92 16.95 0.24 5.53
C GLU A 92 17.31 -1.24 5.63
N LYS A 93 16.97 -1.88 6.77
CA LYS A 93 17.18 -3.32 6.95
C LYS A 93 16.29 -4.16 6.03
N ALA A 94 15.07 -3.70 5.76
CA ALA A 94 14.15 -4.37 4.84
C ALA A 94 14.53 -4.16 3.37
N GLY A 95 15.46 -3.24 3.06
CA GLY A 95 15.91 -2.94 1.71
C GLY A 95 14.89 -2.19 0.86
N TYR A 96 13.96 -1.44 1.47
CA TYR A 96 12.94 -0.68 0.72
C TYR A 96 13.48 0.63 0.12
N ASP A 97 14.62 1.10 0.61
CA ASP A 97 15.31 2.28 0.06
C ASP A 97 16.18 1.94 -1.16
N ASP A 98 16.26 0.66 -1.56
CA ASP A 98 17.01 0.21 -2.72
C ASP A 98 16.10 0.20 -3.96
N GLU A 99 16.36 1.10 -4.93
CA GLU A 99 15.58 1.22 -6.17
C GLU A 99 15.51 -0.09 -6.96
N ALA A 100 16.52 -0.96 -6.85
CA ALA A 100 16.52 -2.25 -7.53
C ALA A 100 15.65 -3.31 -6.82
N LYS A 101 15.27 -3.08 -5.55
CA LYS A 101 14.50 -4.03 -4.73
C LYS A 101 13.11 -3.51 -4.33
N CYS A 102 12.84 -2.22 -4.50
CA CYS A 102 11.58 -1.60 -4.11
C CYS A 102 10.43 -1.90 -5.09
N LEU A 103 10.75 -2.42 -6.28
CA LEU A 103 9.78 -2.94 -7.24
C LEU A 103 9.66 -4.46 -7.10
N ILE A 104 8.49 -4.93 -6.67
CA ILE A 104 8.18 -6.35 -6.56
C ILE A 104 7.24 -6.73 -7.69
N GLU A 105 7.73 -7.52 -8.65
CA GLU A 105 6.88 -8.04 -9.71
C GLU A 105 6.00 -9.17 -9.17
N SER A 106 4.70 -9.13 -9.48
CA SER A 106 3.83 -10.27 -9.22
C SER A 106 4.32 -11.47 -10.05
N PRO A 107 4.38 -12.68 -9.48
CA PRO A 107 4.61 -13.88 -10.27
C PRO A 107 3.58 -13.93 -11.40
N ARG A 108 4.05 -14.03 -12.65
CA ARG A 108 3.16 -14.27 -13.79
C ARG A 108 2.58 -15.67 -13.61
N VAL A 109 1.28 -15.74 -13.32
CA VAL A 109 0.49 -16.99 -13.31
C VAL A 109 0.20 -17.39 -14.75
#